data_AF-A0A0M2S0T9-F1
#
_entry.id   AF-A0A0M2S0T9-F1
#
_cell.length_a   1.000
_cell.length_b   1.000
_cell.length_c   1.000
_cell.angle_alpha   90.00
_cell.angle_beta   90.00
_cell.angle_gamma   90.00
#
_symmetry.space_group_name_H-M   'P 1'
#
loop_
_entity.id
_entity.type
_entity.pdbx_description
1 polymer ?
#
loop_
_entity_poly.entity_id
_entity_poly.type
_entity_poly.pdbx_seq_one_letter_code
_entity_poly.pdbx_strand_id
1 'polypeptide(L)'
;MEVFLLWHVRHARWFDGRATTHRDGAGELVWDEEDGDDLKLLGVYSSEARAADRIQRARNLPGFRDEPDCFAVNGYTVDQDQWNDGFVSIPRDQTD
;
A
#
# COMPACT_ATOMS: atom_id res chain seq x y z
N MET A 1 8.80 -20.07 5.67
CA MET A 1 9.01 -19.77 4.23
C MET A 1 8.85 -18.28 4.06
N GLU A 2 9.76 -17.59 3.39
CA GLU A 2 9.61 -16.16 3.11
C GLU A 2 8.67 -15.94 1.91
N VAL A 3 7.80 -14.94 2.01
CA VAL A 3 6.92 -14.46 0.95
C VAL A 3 6.96 -12.93 0.87
N PHE A 4 6.56 -12.40 -0.27
CA PHE A 4 6.64 -10.99 -0.61
C PHE A 4 5.27 -10.52 -1.07
N LEU A 5 4.64 -9.68 -0.28
CA LEU A 5 3.35 -9.08 -0.58
C LEU A 5 3.59 -7.85 -1.44
N LEU A 6 2.96 -7.82 -2.62
CA LEU A 6 3.01 -6.68 -3.53
C LEU A 6 1.72 -5.86 -3.39
N TRP A 7 1.88 -4.60 -3.03
CA TRP A 7 0.79 -3.62 -2.95
C TRP A 7 0.93 -2.56 -4.03
N HIS A 8 -0.19 -1.95 -4.38
CA HIS A 8 -0.23 -0.68 -5.12
C HIS A 8 -1.14 0.30 -4.36
N VAL A 9 -0.69 1.54 -4.23
CA VAL A 9 -1.45 2.65 -3.64
C VAL A 9 -1.97 3.50 -4.78
N ARG A 10 -3.27 3.76 -4.76
CA ARG A 10 -3.89 4.80 -5.57
C ARG A 10 -4.26 5.95 -4.66
N HIS A 11 -3.63 7.10 -4.86
CA HIS A 11 -3.89 8.24 -3.99
C HIS A 11 -5.22 8.92 -4.33
N ALA A 12 -5.89 9.44 -3.30
CA ALA A 12 -7.02 10.33 -3.47
C ALA A 12 -6.58 11.57 -4.26
N ARG A 13 -7.45 12.01 -5.17
CA ARG A 13 -7.23 13.27 -5.89
C ARG A 13 -7.77 14.43 -5.08
N TRP A 14 -6.88 15.34 -4.73
CA TRP A 14 -7.27 16.59 -4.09
C TRP A 14 -7.96 17.53 -5.07
N PHE A 15 -9.15 18.02 -4.70
CA PHE A 15 -9.91 18.95 -5.53
C PHE A 15 -9.46 20.41 -5.36
N ASP A 16 -8.66 20.70 -4.34
CA ASP A 16 -8.11 22.04 -4.04
C ASP A 16 -6.83 22.37 -4.83
N GLY A 17 -6.34 21.42 -5.64
CA GLY A 17 -5.16 21.59 -6.48
C GLY A 17 -3.82 21.34 -5.77
N ARG A 18 -3.82 20.88 -4.50
CA ARG A 18 -2.57 20.48 -3.85
C ARG A 18 -1.97 19.26 -4.54
N ALA A 19 -0.65 19.24 -4.65
CA ALA A 19 0.06 18.10 -5.22
C ALA A 19 -0.05 16.89 -4.26
N THR A 20 -0.23 15.71 -4.84
CA THR A 20 -0.17 14.45 -4.09
C THR A 20 1.28 14.15 -3.71
N THR A 21 1.53 13.94 -2.41
CA THR A 21 2.81 13.43 -1.92
C THR A 21 2.79 11.92 -2.01
N HIS A 22 3.48 11.35 -2.99
CA HIS A 22 3.54 9.89 -3.16
C HIS A 22 4.58 9.20 -2.26
N ARG A 23 5.66 9.91 -1.94
CA ARG A 23 6.76 9.40 -1.12
C ARG A 23 7.24 10.47 -0.15
N ASP A 24 7.71 10.03 1.01
CA ASP A 24 8.28 10.90 2.02
C ASP A 24 9.76 11.26 1.72
N GLY A 25 10.40 11.98 2.63
CA GLY A 25 11.81 12.36 2.50
C GLY A 25 12.81 11.21 2.57
N ALA A 26 12.40 10.03 3.06
CA ALA A 26 13.19 8.80 3.07
C ALA A 26 12.94 7.95 1.81
N GLY A 27 11.95 8.31 1.00
CA GLY A 27 11.54 7.57 -0.19
C GLY A 27 10.51 6.48 0.10
N GLU A 28 9.96 6.41 1.31
CA GLU A 28 8.89 5.47 1.65
C GLU A 28 7.56 5.93 1.05
N LEU A 29 6.70 4.99 0.68
CA LEU A 29 5.38 5.33 0.16
C LEU A 29 4.53 5.96 1.26
N VAL A 30 4.00 7.14 0.98
CA VAL A 30 3.00 7.79 1.81
C VAL A 30 1.64 7.29 1.36
N TRP A 31 0.77 6.97 2.31
CA TRP A 31 -0.61 6.64 2.04
C TRP A 31 -1.43 6.87 3.30
N ASP A 32 -2.68 7.27 3.12
CA ASP A 32 -3.62 7.49 4.20
C ASP A 32 -5.03 7.09 3.78
N GLU A 33 -5.53 6.00 4.36
CA GLU A 33 -6.87 5.48 4.08
C GLU A 33 -7.98 6.45 4.53
N GLU A 34 -7.74 7.27 5.58
CA GLU A 34 -8.71 8.26 6.06
C GLU A 34 -8.83 9.44 5.07
N ASP A 35 -7.72 9.78 4.43
CA ASP A 35 -7.62 10.78 3.36
C ASP A 35 -8.12 10.24 1.99
N GLY A 36 -8.52 8.97 1.95
CA GLY A 36 -9.20 8.34 0.82
C GLY A 36 -8.29 7.60 -0.16
N ASP A 37 -7.04 7.32 0.22
CA ASP A 37 -6.15 6.48 -0.57
C ASP A 37 -6.66 5.04 -0.62
N ASP A 38 -6.52 4.40 -1.78
CA ASP A 38 -6.96 3.02 -2.00
C ASP A 38 -5.76 2.08 -2.16
N LEU A 39 -5.66 1.10 -1.27
CA LEU A 39 -4.60 0.09 -1.27
C LEU A 39 -5.10 -1.22 -1.84
N LYS A 40 -4.34 -1.79 -2.79
CA LYS A 40 -4.65 -3.09 -3.39
C LYS A 40 -3.49 -4.06 -3.22
N LEU A 41 -3.77 -5.23 -2.62
CA LEU A 41 -2.87 -6.39 -2.68
C LEU A 41 -2.94 -7.01 -4.08
N LEU A 42 -1.86 -6.87 -4.85
CA LEU A 42 -1.78 -7.42 -6.21
C LEU A 42 -1.41 -8.90 -6.22
N GLY A 43 -0.72 -9.37 -5.17
CA GLY A 43 -0.35 -10.77 -5.02
C GLY A 43 0.66 -11.03 -3.91
N VAL A 44 0.82 -12.31 -3.60
CA VAL A 44 1.81 -12.85 -2.67
C VAL A 44 2.79 -13.71 -3.47
N TYR A 45 4.08 -13.39 -3.38
CA TYR A 45 5.13 -13.98 -4.19
C TYR A 45 6.14 -14.74 -3.33
N SER A 46 6.67 -15.83 -3.86
CA SER A 46 7.70 -16.64 -3.18
C SER A 46 9.11 -16.04 -3.26
N SER A 47 9.29 -14.93 -3.97
CA SER A 47 10.56 -14.21 -4.08
C SER A 47 10.34 -12.76 -4.52
N GLU A 48 11.25 -11.86 -4.15
CA GLU A 48 11.24 -10.46 -4.59
C GLU A 48 11.26 -10.32 -6.11
N ALA A 49 12.07 -11.13 -6.80
CA ALA A 49 12.17 -11.10 -8.26
C ALA A 49 10.81 -11.33 -8.94
N ARG A 50 9.99 -12.24 -8.41
CA ARG A 50 8.65 -12.50 -8.96
C ARG A 50 7.68 -11.35 -8.68
N ALA A 51 7.81 -10.67 -7.55
CA ALA A 51 7.07 -9.45 -7.27
C ALA A 51 7.49 -8.31 -8.22
N ALA A 52 8.80 -8.15 -8.46
CA ALA A 52 9.32 -7.18 -9.42
C ALA A 52 8.81 -7.44 -10.85
N ASP A 53 8.81 -8.68 -11.31
CA ASP A 53 8.23 -9.07 -12.61
C ASP A 53 6.73 -8.75 -12.70
N ARG A 54 6.01 -8.88 -11.58
CA ARG A 54 4.60 -8.46 -11.52
C ARG A 54 4.46 -6.95 -11.64
N ILE A 55 5.31 -6.16 -10.98
CA ILE A 55 5.30 -4.69 -11.07
C ILE A 55 5.47 -4.25 -12.52
N GLN A 56 6.45 -4.80 -13.25
CA GLN A 56 6.70 -4.44 -14.66
C GLN A 56 5.46 -4.64 -15.53
N ARG A 57 4.70 -5.72 -15.32
CA ARG A 57 3.43 -5.96 -16.03
C ARG A 57 2.29 -5.10 -15.51
N ALA A 58 2.25 -4.80 -14.21
CA ALA A 58 1.20 -4.01 -13.57
C ALA A 58 1.20 -2.54 -14.02
N ARG A 59 2.40 -1.96 -14.17
CA ARG A 59 2.62 -0.56 -14.50
C ARG A 59 1.90 -0.08 -15.77
N ASN A 60 1.58 -1.00 -16.68
CA ASN A 60 0.91 -0.68 -17.94
C ASN A 60 -0.61 -0.88 -17.90
N LEU A 61 -1.16 -1.43 -16.82
CA LEU A 61 -2.60 -1.67 -16.70
C LEU A 61 -3.35 -0.35 -16.42
N PRO A 62 -4.60 -0.20 -16.91
CA PRO A 62 -5.46 0.92 -16.56
C PRO A 62 -5.57 1.10 -15.05
N GLY A 63 -5.60 2.35 -14.58
CA GLY A 63 -5.59 2.69 -13.15
C GLY A 63 -4.18 2.73 -12.55
N PHE A 64 -3.38 1.68 -12.73
CA PHE A 64 -2.01 1.61 -12.19
C PHE A 64 -1.02 2.49 -12.97
N ARG A 65 -1.20 2.59 -14.29
CA ARG A 65 -0.36 3.46 -15.14
C ARG A 65 -0.45 4.95 -14.81
N ASP A 66 -1.51 5.36 -14.09
CA ASP A 66 -1.69 6.74 -13.66
C ASP A 66 -0.74 7.07 -12.48
N GLU A 67 -0.30 6.04 -11.75
CA GLU A 67 0.61 6.13 -10.61
C GLU A 67 1.65 4.98 -10.65
N PRO A 68 2.55 4.96 -11.66
CA PRO A 68 3.39 3.80 -11.97
C PRO A 68 4.48 3.52 -10.92
N ASP A 69 4.74 4.46 -10.03
CA ASP A 69 5.78 4.37 -8.99
C ASP A 69 5.21 4.10 -7.59
N CYS A 70 3.89 3.94 -7.46
CA CYS A 70 3.18 3.73 -6.19
C CYS A 70 3.03 2.25 -5.82
N PHE A 71 4.08 1.44 -6.01
CA PHE A 71 4.13 0.02 -5.63
C PHE A 71 5.00 -0.19 -4.38
N ALA A 72 4.52 -1.04 -3.46
CA ALA A 72 5.26 -1.46 -2.26
C ALA A 72 5.45 -2.98 -2.28
N VAL A 73 6.63 -3.46 -1.88
CA VAL A 73 6.88 -4.90 -1.66
C VAL A 73 7.32 -5.08 -0.22
N ASN A 74 6.59 -5.91 0.52
CA ASN A 74 6.87 -6.20 1.93
C ASN A 74 7.16 -7.69 2.11
N GLY A 75 8.28 -8.02 2.75
CA GLY A 75 8.65 -9.39 3.10
C GLY A 75 7.93 -9.86 4.36
N TYR A 76 7.46 -11.10 4.35
CA TYR A 76 6.78 -11.76 5.47
C TYR A 76 7.18 -13.22 5.57
N THR A 77 7.34 -13.71 6.80
CA THR A 77 7.49 -15.15 7.05
C THR A 77 6.12 -15.81 7.18
N VAL A 78 5.88 -16.86 6.40
CA VAL A 78 4.67 -17.70 6.52
C VAL A 78 4.65 -18.39 7.89
N ASP A 79 3.45 -18.51 8.47
CA ASP A 79 3.18 -19.06 9.81
C ASP A 79 3.79 -18.23 10.97
N GLN A 80 3.99 -16.93 10.74
CA GLN A 80 4.43 -15.98 11.77
C GLN A 80 3.37 -14.91 12.05
N ASP A 81 3.05 -14.72 13.33
CA ASP A 81 2.12 -13.69 13.78
C ASP A 81 2.76 -12.29 13.71
N GLN A 82 2.11 -11.38 12.97
CA GLN A 82 2.59 -10.01 12.75
C GLN A 82 1.94 -8.99 13.69
N TRP A 83 0.78 -9.34 14.25
CA TRP A 83 0.04 -8.53 15.20
C TRP A 83 -0.27 -9.37 16.43
N ASN A 84 0.39 -9.09 17.55
CA ASN A 84 0.30 -9.90 18.76
C ASN A 84 -0.54 -9.24 19.87
N ASP A 85 -0.87 -7.96 19.74
CA ASP A 85 -1.40 -7.15 20.84
C ASP A 85 -2.94 -7.05 20.89
N GLY A 86 -3.64 -7.54 19.86
CA GLY A 86 -5.10 -7.38 19.72
C GLY A 86 -5.53 -5.92 19.45
N PHE A 87 -6.83 -5.64 19.37
CA PHE A 87 -7.32 -4.28 19.10
C PHE A 87 -7.53 -3.47 20.38
N VAL A 88 -7.24 -2.17 20.31
CA VAL A 88 -7.66 -1.20 21.35
C VAL A 88 -8.94 -0.51 20.88
N SER A 89 -9.98 -0.53 21.72
CA SER A 89 -11.22 0.21 21.48
C SER A 89 -11.06 1.65 21.96
N ILE A 90 -11.19 2.61 21.04
CA ILE A 90 -11.28 4.02 21.39
C ILE A 90 -12.76 4.36 21.58
N PRO A 91 -13.20 4.84 22.77
CA PRO A 91 -14.55 5.33 22.95
C PRO A 91 -14.82 6.47 21.96
N ARG A 92 -15.91 6.38 21.19
CA ARG A 92 -16.41 7.55 20.46
C ARG A 92 -17.14 8.43 21.47
N ASP A 93 -16.66 9.65 21.69
CA ASP A 93 -17.48 10.66 22.35
C ASP A 93 -18.73 10.87 21.48
N GLN A 94 -19.89 10.52 22.03
CA GLN A 94 -21.17 10.91 21.43
C GLN A 94 -21.28 12.43 21.60
N THR A 95 -20.95 13.19 20.57
CA THR A 95 -21.46 14.55 20.45
C THR A 95 -21.89 14.75 19.01
N ASP A 96 -23.19 14.56 18.82
CA ASP A 96 -23.97 14.98 17.65
C ASP A 96 -24.10 16.51 17.65
#